data_AF-A0A6C0LQK2-F1
#
_entry.id   AF-A0A6C0LQK2-F1
#
_cell.length_a   1.000
_cell.length_b   1.000
_cell.length_c   1.000
_cell.angle_alpha   90.00
_cell.angle_beta   90.00
_cell.angle_gamma   90.00
#
_symmetry.space_group_name_H-M   'P 1'
#
loop_
_entity.id
_entity.type
_entity.pdbx_description
1 polymer ?
#
loop_
_entity_poly.entity_id
_entity_poly.type
_entity_poly.pdbx_seq_one_letter_code
_entity_poly.pdbx_strand_id
1 'polypeptide(L)'
;MFKDISQFNDTTDYLPIITAILIVEIITIILSFTHITQSGFLKVWYKEYKLSAVLADVSLIFLGIVIARALYPFIFDTFSILYFILLVVVIQVIHDILFYIMIRQIPKGVNKIIDILKDYADEISYWAILGDSAMMISSVLFAGLLANFDMNTNIIILAFLVYILQFILYTY
;
A
#
# COMPACT_ATOMS: atom_id res chain seq x y z
N MET A 1 -4.02 9.51 19.98
CA MET A 1 -2.87 8.61 20.26
C MET A 1 -2.98 7.43 19.31
N PHE A 2 -1.87 6.93 18.74
CA PHE A 2 -1.92 5.74 17.86
C PHE A 2 -2.07 4.48 18.72
N LYS A 3 -2.98 3.59 18.35
CA LYS A 3 -3.12 2.27 18.99
C LYS A 3 -1.96 1.36 18.53
N ASP A 4 -1.56 0.44 19.40
CA ASP A 4 -0.65 -0.65 19.01
C ASP A 4 -1.36 -1.56 17.99
N ILE A 5 -0.79 -1.63 16.79
CA ILE A 5 -1.24 -2.48 15.68
C ILE A 5 -0.16 -3.52 15.30
N SER A 6 0.89 -3.64 16.10
CA SER A 6 2.04 -4.51 15.83
C SER A 6 1.80 -5.97 16.23
N GLN A 7 0.80 -6.23 17.07
CA GLN A 7 0.53 -7.57 17.62
C GLN A 7 -0.07 -8.50 16.57
N PHE A 8 0.70 -9.43 16.01
CA PHE A 8 0.26 -10.34 14.95
C PHE A 8 -1.01 -11.16 15.29
N ASN A 9 -1.15 -11.56 16.55
CA ASN A 9 -2.27 -12.38 17.03
C ASN A 9 -3.55 -11.57 17.29
N ASP A 10 -3.49 -10.23 17.31
CA ASP A 10 -4.68 -9.39 17.45
C ASP A 10 -5.39 -9.28 16.09
N THR A 11 -6.39 -10.12 15.88
CA THR A 11 -7.13 -10.13 14.62
C THR A 11 -8.03 -8.91 14.43
N THR A 12 -8.28 -8.12 15.48
CA THR A 12 -9.16 -6.95 15.41
C THR A 12 -8.55 -5.80 14.61
N ASP A 13 -7.22 -5.74 14.49
CA ASP A 13 -6.54 -4.66 13.77
C ASP A 13 -6.53 -4.84 12.25
N TYR A 14 -6.84 -6.02 11.70
CA TYR A 14 -6.80 -6.25 10.26
C TYR A 14 -7.81 -5.41 9.48
N LEU A 15 -9.00 -5.19 10.05
CA LEU A 15 -10.00 -4.33 9.41
C LEU A 15 -9.53 -2.86 9.35
N PRO A 16 -9.11 -2.22 10.47
CA PRO A 16 -8.47 -0.91 10.43
C PRO A 16 -7.30 -0.79 9.45
N ILE A 17 -6.45 -1.83 9.35
CA ILE A 17 -5.32 -1.85 8.42
C ILE A 17 -5.81 -1.82 6.97
N ILE A 18 -6.72 -2.72 6.58
CA ILE A 18 -7.23 -2.75 5.20
C ILE A 18 -7.94 -1.44 4.85
N THR A 19 -8.75 -0.91 5.78
CA THR A 19 -9.42 0.38 5.60
C THR A 19 -8.41 1.51 5.42
N ALA A 20 -7.35 1.55 6.23
CA ALA A 20 -6.28 2.55 6.11
C ALA A 20 -5.54 2.48 4.78
N ILE A 21 -5.20 1.27 4.32
CA ILE A 21 -4.55 1.06 3.02
C ILE A 21 -5.45 1.59 1.90
N LEU A 22 -6.75 1.30 1.94
CA LEU A 22 -7.69 1.78 0.93
C LEU A 22 -7.86 3.31 0.93
N ILE A 23 -7.79 3.96 2.09
CA ILE A 23 -7.76 5.44 2.17
C ILE A 23 -6.53 5.98 1.44
N VAL A 24 -5.34 5.44 1.76
CA VAL A 24 -4.08 5.86 1.15
C VAL A 24 -4.11 5.63 -0.35
N GLU A 25 -4.63 4.48 -0.78
CA GLU A 25 -4.77 4.13 -2.18
C GLU A 25 -5.68 5.11 -2.95
N ILE A 26 -6.84 5.44 -2.40
CA ILE A 26 -7.74 6.44 -3.00
C ILE A 26 -7.06 7.81 -3.11
N ILE A 27 -6.30 8.22 -2.09
CA ILE A 27 -5.53 9.46 -2.13
C ILE A 27 -4.47 9.39 -3.23
N THR A 28 -3.72 8.28 -3.35
CA THR A 28 -2.71 8.06 -4.39
C THR A 28 -3.32 8.12 -5.79
N ILE A 29 -4.46 7.48 -6.02
CA ILE A 29 -5.18 7.53 -7.30
C ILE A 29 -5.54 8.98 -7.64
N ILE A 30 -6.16 9.72 -6.72
CA ILE A 30 -6.54 11.11 -6.96
C ILE A 30 -5.30 11.94 -7.28
N LEU A 31 -4.24 11.83 -6.48
CA LEU A 31 -2.98 12.54 -6.70
C LEU A 31 -2.37 12.21 -8.05
N SER A 32 -2.42 10.95 -8.50
CA SER A 32 -1.92 10.48 -9.80
C SER A 32 -2.48 11.26 -11.00
N PHE A 33 -3.73 11.73 -10.88
CA PHE A 33 -4.42 12.52 -11.91
C PHE A 33 -4.31 14.03 -11.72
N THR A 34 -3.70 14.50 -10.63
CA THR A 34 -3.35 15.91 -10.45
C THR A 34 -2.00 16.25 -11.12
N HIS A 35 -1.64 17.54 -11.11
CA HIS A 35 -0.34 17.99 -11.62
C HIS A 35 0.80 17.79 -10.60
N ILE A 36 0.50 17.25 -9.42
CA ILE A 36 1.45 17.06 -8.32
C ILE A 36 2.39 15.88 -8.64
N THR A 37 1.84 14.77 -9.14
CA THR A 37 2.62 13.61 -9.57
C THR A 37 2.74 13.66 -11.10
N GLN A 38 3.89 14.11 -11.61
CA GLN A 38 4.14 14.17 -13.06
C GLN A 38 4.37 12.79 -13.71
N SER A 39 4.07 11.68 -13.01
CA SER A 39 4.24 10.32 -13.52
C SER A 39 3.22 10.02 -14.62
N GLY A 40 3.71 9.76 -15.84
CA GLY A 40 2.88 9.21 -16.91
C GLY A 40 2.42 7.79 -16.58
N PHE A 41 3.31 7.00 -15.96
CA PHE A 41 3.02 5.63 -15.55
C PHE A 41 1.81 5.49 -14.63
N LEU A 42 1.73 6.20 -13.49
CA LEU A 42 0.64 5.99 -12.52
C LEU A 42 -0.73 6.23 -13.17
N LYS A 43 -0.82 7.17 -14.11
CA LYS A 43 -2.03 7.40 -14.88
C LYS A 43 -2.39 6.21 -15.76
N VAL A 44 -1.41 5.61 -16.45
CA VAL A 44 -1.63 4.40 -17.25
C VAL A 44 -2.01 3.23 -16.36
N TRP A 45 -1.34 3.05 -15.23
CA TRP A 45 -1.60 1.99 -14.25
C TRP A 45 -3.06 1.97 -13.82
N TYR A 46 -3.59 3.11 -13.36
CA TYR A 46 -4.98 3.19 -12.91
C TYR A 46 -6.00 3.25 -14.05
N LYS A 47 -5.67 3.82 -15.21
CA LYS A 47 -6.60 3.86 -16.37
C LYS A 47 -6.78 2.50 -17.03
N GLU A 48 -5.70 1.76 -17.22
CA GLU A 48 -5.72 0.49 -17.96
C GLU A 48 -6.11 -0.68 -17.05
N TYR A 49 -5.54 -0.75 -15.85
CA TYR A 49 -5.71 -1.92 -14.96
C TYR A 49 -6.80 -1.72 -13.91
N LYS A 50 -7.22 -0.47 -13.64
CA LYS A 50 -8.37 -0.12 -12.79
C LYS A 50 -8.34 -0.88 -11.45
N LEU A 51 -9.35 -1.72 -11.19
CA LEU A 51 -9.46 -2.48 -9.97
C LEU A 51 -8.29 -3.46 -9.77
N SER A 52 -7.72 -4.00 -10.85
CA SER A 52 -6.56 -4.89 -10.74
C SER A 52 -5.32 -4.18 -10.21
N ALA A 53 -5.11 -2.91 -10.59
CA ALA A 53 -4.05 -2.07 -10.04
C ALA A 53 -4.26 -1.88 -8.53
N VAL A 54 -5.46 -1.45 -8.14
CA VAL A 54 -5.83 -1.25 -6.73
C VAL A 54 -5.66 -2.51 -5.90
N LEU A 55 -6.07 -3.67 -6.42
CA LEU A 55 -5.92 -4.93 -5.70
C LEU A 55 -4.45 -5.32 -5.55
N ALA A 56 -3.62 -5.09 -6.57
CA ALA A 56 -2.18 -5.32 -6.48
C ALA A 56 -1.56 -4.45 -5.39
N ASP A 57 -1.82 -3.16 -5.40
CA ASP A 57 -1.20 -2.19 -4.47
C ASP A 57 -1.70 -2.41 -3.02
N VAL A 58 -3.01 -2.60 -2.84
CA VAL A 58 -3.60 -2.89 -1.52
C VAL A 58 -3.06 -4.20 -0.95
N SER A 59 -2.98 -5.26 -1.78
CA SER A 59 -2.49 -6.56 -1.32
C SER A 59 -1.00 -6.52 -0.96
N LEU A 60 -0.20 -5.79 -1.74
CA LEU A 60 1.23 -5.62 -1.50
C LEU A 60 1.49 -4.93 -0.16
N ILE A 61 0.86 -3.77 0.06
CA ILE A 61 1.01 -3.01 1.31
C ILE A 61 0.50 -3.83 2.50
N PHE A 62 -0.63 -4.51 2.33
CA PHE A 62 -1.19 -5.37 3.38
C PHE A 62 -0.20 -6.46 3.78
N LEU A 63 0.36 -7.19 2.82
CA LEU A 63 1.36 -8.22 3.07
C LEU A 63 2.59 -7.67 3.80
N GLY A 64 3.11 -6.51 3.38
CA GLY A 64 4.23 -5.85 4.06
C GLY A 64 3.94 -5.55 5.53
N ILE A 65 2.74 -5.03 5.83
CA ILE A 65 2.31 -4.78 7.22
C ILE A 65 2.13 -6.10 7.99
N VAL A 66 1.52 -7.14 7.40
CA VAL A 66 1.34 -8.44 8.07
C VAL A 66 2.70 -9.07 8.43
N ILE A 67 3.67 -9.03 7.53
CA ILE A 67 5.04 -9.52 7.80
C ILE A 67 5.67 -8.70 8.94
N ALA A 68 5.52 -7.37 8.91
CA ALA A 68 6.04 -6.52 9.98
C ALA A 68 5.42 -6.87 11.34
N ARG A 69 4.10 -7.10 11.41
CA ARG A 69 3.41 -7.55 12.62
C ARG A 69 3.95 -8.87 13.13
N ALA A 70 4.22 -9.82 12.23
CA ALA A 70 4.80 -11.11 12.60
C ALA A 70 6.23 -10.96 13.17
N LEU A 71 7.04 -10.07 12.60
CA LEU A 71 8.43 -9.88 12.99
C LEU A 71 8.62 -8.95 14.20
N TYR A 72 7.69 -8.02 14.45
CA TYR A 72 7.86 -6.96 15.45
C TYR A 72 8.19 -7.48 16.86
N PRO A 73 7.47 -8.49 17.41
CA PRO A 73 7.75 -8.99 18.76
C PRO A 73 9.10 -9.70 18.89
N PHE A 74 9.73 -10.09 17.78
CA PHE A 74 11.05 -10.71 17.77
C PHE A 74 12.19 -9.68 17.72
N ILE A 75 11.88 -8.42 17.41
CA ILE A 75 12.87 -7.35 17.21
C ILE A 75 12.76 -6.27 18.31
N PHE A 76 11.54 -5.98 18.78
CA PHE A 76 11.28 -4.92 19.74
C PHE A 76 10.45 -5.42 20.92
N ASP A 77 10.85 -5.04 22.14
CA ASP A 77 10.15 -5.44 23.37
C ASP A 77 8.90 -4.57 23.68
N THR A 78 8.89 -3.33 23.19
CA THR A 78 7.83 -2.36 23.48
C THR A 78 7.35 -1.69 22.21
N PHE A 79 6.03 -1.49 22.11
CA PHE A 79 5.44 -0.81 20.96
C PHE A 79 5.88 0.65 20.86
N SER A 80 6.31 1.02 19.66
CA SER A 80 6.57 2.37 19.19
C SER A 80 6.13 2.45 17.74
N ILE A 81 5.25 3.40 17.44
CA ILE A 81 4.77 3.64 16.07
C ILE A 81 5.93 3.92 15.12
N LEU A 82 6.98 4.61 15.59
CA LEU A 82 8.16 4.92 14.78
C LEU A 82 8.98 3.66 14.47
N TYR A 83 9.14 2.75 15.42
CA TYR A 83 9.83 1.48 15.18
C TYR A 83 9.03 0.57 14.26
N PHE A 84 7.70 0.58 14.39
CA PHE A 84 6.83 -0.19 13.51
C PHE A 84 6.89 0.36 12.07
N ILE A 85 6.82 1.68 11.89
CA ILE A 85 7.02 2.34 10.60
C ILE A 85 8.38 1.97 10.00
N LEU A 86 9.46 2.07 10.78
CA LEU A 86 10.80 1.73 10.31
C LEU A 86 10.87 0.27 9.82
N LEU A 87 10.31 -0.67 10.58
CA LEU A 87 10.28 -2.09 10.22
C LEU A 87 9.50 -2.33 8.93
N VAL A 88 8.31 -1.74 8.80
CA VAL A 88 7.45 -1.88 7.63
C VAL A 88 8.14 -1.32 6.37
N VAL A 89 8.80 -0.16 6.47
CA VAL A 89 9.56 0.44 5.36
C VAL A 89 10.76 -0.43 4.96
N VAL A 90 11.51 -0.96 5.93
CA VAL A 90 12.64 -1.87 5.63
C VAL A 90 12.16 -3.12 4.89
N ILE A 91 11.05 -3.71 5.32
CA ILE A 91 10.45 -4.87 4.64
C ILE A 91 10.03 -4.51 3.21
N GLN A 92 9.38 -3.36 3.04
CA GLN A 92 8.95 -2.88 1.72
C GLN A 92 10.14 -2.66 0.79
N VAL A 93 11.21 -1.99 1.23
CA VAL A 93 12.42 -1.79 0.40
C VAL A 93 13.06 -3.11 -0.02
N ILE A 94 13.16 -4.09 0.89
CA ILE A 94 13.67 -5.43 0.55
C ILE A 94 12.77 -6.10 -0.50
N HIS A 95 11.45 -6.02 -0.31
CA HIS A 95 10.49 -6.56 -1.25
C HIS A 95 10.65 -5.93 -2.64
N ASP A 96 10.70 -4.61 -2.75
CA ASP A 96 10.86 -3.89 -4.02
C ASP A 96 12.10 -4.33 -4.79
N ILE A 97 13.24 -4.44 -4.10
CA ILE A 97 14.50 -4.86 -4.72
C ILE A 97 14.37 -6.30 -5.24
N LEU A 98 13.82 -7.22 -4.44
CA LEU A 98 13.61 -8.61 -4.85
C LEU A 98 12.62 -8.71 -6.01
N PHE A 99 11.53 -7.94 -5.95
CA PHE A 99 10.51 -7.88 -6.98
C PHE A 99 11.07 -7.34 -8.30
N TYR A 100 11.87 -6.28 -8.24
CA TYR A 100 12.58 -5.72 -9.41
C TYR A 100 13.51 -6.75 -10.06
N ILE A 101 14.28 -7.49 -9.26
CA ILE A 101 15.15 -8.57 -9.75
C ILE A 101 14.30 -9.66 -10.43
N MET A 102 13.19 -10.06 -9.82
CA MET A 102 12.28 -11.09 -10.36
C MET A 102 11.65 -10.64 -11.68
N ILE A 103 11.05 -9.45 -11.76
CA ILE A 103 10.38 -9.00 -12.98
C ILE A 103 11.37 -8.92 -14.14
N ARG A 104 12.62 -8.49 -13.91
CA ARG A 104 13.64 -8.41 -14.97
C ARG A 104 13.95 -9.76 -15.63
N GLN A 105 13.78 -10.87 -14.93
CA GLN A 105 14.04 -12.21 -15.46
C GLN A 105 12.91 -12.73 -16.38
N ILE A 106 11.70 -12.16 -16.28
CA ILE A 106 10.53 -12.64 -17.04
C ILE A 106 10.52 -11.98 -18.42
N PRO A 107 10.52 -12.69 -19.55
CA PRO A 107 10.53 -12.06 -20.87
C PRO A 107 9.32 -11.15 -21.12
N LYS A 108 9.51 -10.06 -21.90
CA LYS A 108 8.38 -9.19 -22.27
C LYS A 108 7.35 -9.94 -23.12
N GLY A 109 6.08 -9.61 -22.96
CA GLY A 109 4.95 -10.20 -23.70
C GLY A 109 4.37 -11.46 -23.05
N VAL A 110 4.93 -11.92 -21.93
CA VAL A 110 4.43 -13.07 -21.16
C VAL A 110 3.32 -12.65 -20.20
N ASN A 111 3.45 -11.47 -19.59
CA ASN A 111 2.49 -10.96 -18.61
C ASN A 111 2.42 -9.43 -18.71
N LYS A 112 1.23 -8.92 -19.05
CA LYS A 112 1.00 -7.49 -19.28
C LYS A 112 1.29 -6.61 -18.05
N ILE A 113 0.97 -7.10 -16.86
CA ILE A 113 1.28 -6.38 -15.60
C ILE A 113 2.80 -6.30 -15.41
N ILE A 114 3.51 -7.39 -15.67
CA ILE A 114 4.97 -7.40 -15.54
C ILE A 114 5.62 -6.51 -16.61
N ASP A 115 5.06 -6.51 -17.82
CA ASP A 115 5.55 -5.65 -18.91
C ASP A 115 5.44 -4.17 -18.54
N ILE A 116 4.30 -3.73 -18.00
CA ILE A 116 4.13 -2.32 -17.60
C ILE A 116 4.98 -1.96 -16.38
N LEU A 117 5.16 -2.89 -15.41
CA LEU A 117 6.03 -2.66 -14.25
C LEU A 117 7.52 -2.59 -14.63
N LYS A 118 7.93 -3.22 -15.73
CA LYS A 118 9.27 -3.04 -16.29
C LYS A 118 9.44 -1.65 -16.88
N ASP A 119 8.46 -1.21 -17.68
CA ASP A 119 8.47 0.12 -18.29
C ASP A 119 8.51 1.20 -17.21
N TYR A 120 7.76 1.01 -16.11
CA TYR A 120 7.81 1.84 -14.92
C TYR A 120 9.20 1.93 -14.29
N ALA A 121 9.83 0.78 -14.07
CA ALA A 121 11.10 0.73 -13.36
C ALA A 121 12.23 1.42 -14.16
N ASP A 122 12.11 1.44 -15.48
CA ASP A 122 13.01 2.17 -16.37
C ASP A 122 12.70 3.69 -16.40
N GLU A 123 11.45 4.12 -16.18
CA GLU A 123 11.02 5.54 -16.13
C GLU A 123 11.32 6.22 -14.79
N ILE A 124 10.92 5.60 -13.68
CA ILE A 124 10.84 6.25 -12.35
C ILE A 124 12.07 5.93 -11.48
N SER A 125 12.80 4.84 -11.78
CA SER A 125 14.02 4.45 -11.06
C SER A 125 13.80 4.42 -9.53
N TYR A 126 14.69 5.02 -8.75
CA TYR A 126 14.63 5.03 -7.29
C TYR A 126 13.45 5.82 -6.69
N TRP A 127 12.78 6.68 -7.47
CA TRP A 127 11.62 7.44 -6.96
C TRP A 127 10.43 6.54 -6.64
N ALA A 128 10.37 5.34 -7.22
CA ALA A 128 9.35 4.34 -6.92
C ALA A 128 9.39 3.93 -5.45
N ILE A 129 10.59 3.60 -4.96
CA ILE A 129 10.82 3.19 -3.57
C ILE A 129 10.37 4.28 -2.59
N LEU A 130 10.62 5.56 -2.92
CA LEU A 130 10.19 6.68 -2.08
C LEU A 130 8.67 6.85 -2.05
N GLY A 131 8.01 6.67 -3.19
CA GLY A 131 6.54 6.67 -3.29
C GLY A 131 5.93 5.56 -2.45
N ASP A 132 6.42 4.33 -2.61
CA ASP A 132 5.93 3.16 -1.89
C ASP A 132 6.18 3.28 -0.39
N SER A 133 7.36 3.77 0.02
CA SER A 133 7.64 4.10 1.43
C SER A 133 6.66 5.12 2.00
N ALA A 134 6.31 6.18 1.25
CA ALA A 134 5.32 7.16 1.69
C ALA A 134 3.93 6.54 1.87
N MET A 135 3.55 5.62 0.99
CA MET A 135 2.30 4.86 1.11
C MET A 135 2.32 3.95 2.35
N MET A 136 3.40 3.19 2.57
CA MET A 136 3.55 2.35 3.77
C MET A 136 3.42 3.15 5.07
N ILE A 137 4.15 4.27 5.16
CA ILE A 137 4.12 5.17 6.33
C ILE A 137 2.69 5.66 6.56
N SER A 138 2.04 6.14 5.51
CA SER A 138 0.68 6.68 5.59
C SER A 138 -0.30 5.60 6.03
N SER A 139 -0.20 4.38 5.49
CA SER A 139 -1.09 3.26 5.85
C SER A 139 -0.93 2.87 7.31
N VAL A 140 0.29 2.84 7.84
CA VAL A 140 0.54 2.55 9.27
C VAL A 140 -0.04 3.64 10.16
N LEU A 141 0.14 4.91 9.80
CA LEU A 141 -0.41 6.04 10.56
C LEU A 141 -1.94 6.01 10.57
N PHE A 142 -2.58 5.86 9.40
CA PHE A 142 -4.04 5.76 9.33
C PHE A 142 -4.56 4.52 10.07
N ALA A 143 -3.89 3.37 9.97
CA ALA A 143 -4.27 2.16 10.68
C ALA A 143 -4.24 2.37 12.20
N GLY A 144 -3.16 2.97 12.72
CA GLY A 144 -3.04 3.27 14.15
C GLY A 144 -4.09 4.28 14.66
N LEU A 145 -4.62 5.14 13.80
CA LEU A 145 -5.74 6.03 14.12
C LEU A 145 -7.08 5.28 14.08
N LEU A 146 -7.36 4.57 12.98
CA LEU A 146 -8.61 3.83 12.76
C LEU A 146 -8.81 2.67 13.74
N ALA A 147 -7.73 2.11 14.27
CA ALA A 147 -7.79 1.06 15.27
C ALA A 147 -8.32 1.55 16.63
N ASN A 148 -8.45 2.87 16.83
CA ASN A 148 -9.19 3.45 17.98
C ASN A 148 -10.71 3.43 17.78
N PHE A 149 -11.20 3.25 16.56
CA PHE A 149 -12.63 3.19 16.26
C PHE A 149 -13.16 1.76 16.45
N ASP A 150 -14.45 1.66 16.74
CA ASP A 150 -15.11 0.36 16.84
C ASP A 150 -15.24 -0.33 15.46
N MET A 151 -15.57 -1.61 15.51
CA MET A 151 -15.74 -2.45 14.32
C MET A 151 -16.76 -1.88 13.33
N ASN A 152 -17.92 -1.40 13.80
CA ASN A 152 -18.99 -0.93 12.92
C ASN A 152 -18.57 0.34 12.19
N THR A 153 -17.89 1.26 12.89
CA THR A 153 -17.34 2.47 12.29
C THR A 153 -16.34 2.13 11.19
N ASN A 154 -15.42 1.19 11.43
CA ASN A 154 -14.47 0.74 10.42
C ASN A 154 -15.15 0.06 9.21
N ILE A 155 -16.20 -0.75 9.44
CA ILE A 155 -17.00 -1.37 8.36
C ILE A 155 -17.69 -0.29 7.52
N ILE A 156 -18.29 0.72 8.14
CA ILE A 156 -18.98 1.81 7.43
C ILE A 156 -17.99 2.60 6.57
N ILE A 157 -16.82 2.93 7.12
CA ILE A 157 -15.76 3.62 6.37
C ILE A 157 -15.32 2.75 5.18
N LEU A 158 -15.01 1.47 5.41
CA LEU A 158 -14.60 0.56 4.34
C LEU A 158 -15.65 0.47 3.23
N ALA A 159 -16.92 0.26 3.60
CA ALA A 159 -18.02 0.17 2.64
C ALA A 159 -18.17 1.45 1.82
N PHE A 160 -18.04 2.61 2.46
CA PHE A 160 -18.06 3.90 1.77
C PHE A 160 -16.88 4.06 0.81
N LEU A 161 -15.66 3.71 1.24
CA LEU A 161 -14.45 3.78 0.39
C LEU A 161 -14.56 2.86 -0.83
N VAL A 162 -15.00 1.61 -0.64
CA VAL A 162 -15.22 0.66 -1.74
C VAL A 162 -16.31 1.17 -2.69
N TYR A 163 -17.36 1.82 -2.18
CA TYR A 163 -18.38 2.44 -3.00
C TYR A 163 -17.83 3.58 -3.86
N ILE A 164 -17.11 4.54 -3.27
CA ILE A 164 -16.60 5.71 -4.02
C ILE A 164 -15.45 5.35 -4.98
N LEU A 165 -14.64 4.34 -4.65
CA LEU A 165 -13.49 3.91 -5.46
C LEU A 165 -13.89 3.63 -6.91
N GLN A 166 -15.05 3.02 -7.11
CA GLN A 166 -15.58 2.66 -8.43
C GLN A 166 -15.79 3.91 -9.29
N PHE A 167 -16.37 4.97 -8.70
CA PHE A 167 -16.61 6.21 -9.41
C PHE A 167 -15.28 6.92 -9.72
N ILE A 168 -14.33 6.89 -8.79
CA ILE A 168 -13.00 7.50 -8.98
C ILE A 168 -12.27 6.83 -10.15
N LEU A 169 -12.22 5.50 -10.19
CA LEU A 169 -11.55 4.74 -11.25
C LEU A 169 -12.14 4.92 -12.66
N TYR A 170 -13.39 5.40 -12.76
CA TYR A 170 -14.08 5.63 -14.03
C TYR A 170 -14.30 7.12 -14.34
N THR A 171 -13.83 8.02 -13.50
CA THR A 171 -13.91 9.47 -13.74
C THR A 171 -12.70 10.00 -14.52
N TYR A 172 -11.53 9.41 -14.32
CA TYR A 172 -10.26 9.84 -14.92
C TYR A 172 -9.84 8.98 -16.11
#